data_AF-A0A0S7BEQ3-F1
#
_entry.id   AF-A0A0S7BEQ3-F1
#
_cell.length_a   1.000
_cell.length_b   1.000
_cell.length_c   1.000
_cell.angle_alpha   90.00
_cell.angle_beta   90.00
_cell.angle_gamma   90.00
#
_symmetry.space_group_name_H-M   'P 1'
#
loop_
_entity.id
_entity.type
_entity.pdbx_description
1 polymer ?
#
loop_
_entity_poly.entity_id
_entity_poly.type
_entity_poly.pdbx_seq_one_letter_code
_entity_poly.pdbx_strand_id
1 'polypeptide(L)'
;MLDLTTLRARLRAWLSDSTGLALSDGLLDEAALQALDAINRAGATGYSVQGLGEAPITTLPAALEILLVHGAGALAAEGAAVAAERLLEPDGQRTTVLVAWGRAQYGRFQIALAELRARQMQSGLEPPYAAWGEAPDV
;
A
#
# COMPACT_ATOMS: atom_id res chain seq x y z
N MET A 1 -3.24 -15.21 7.84
CA MET A 1 -3.51 -14.80 6.45
C MET A 1 -4.18 -13.44 6.51
N LEU A 2 -3.76 -12.47 5.71
CA LEU A 2 -4.35 -11.13 5.73
C LEU A 2 -5.77 -11.15 5.12
N ASP A 3 -6.73 -10.56 5.84
CA ASP A 3 -8.08 -10.22 5.38
C ASP A 3 -8.39 -8.75 5.77
N LEU A 4 -9.54 -8.21 5.34
CA LEU A 4 -9.93 -6.83 5.62
C LEU A 4 -9.93 -6.51 7.13
N THR A 5 -10.47 -7.42 7.95
CA THR A 5 -10.55 -7.26 9.40
C THR A 5 -9.15 -7.14 10.02
N THR A 6 -8.25 -8.03 9.63
CA THR A 6 -6.86 -8.03 10.09
C THR A 6 -6.10 -6.81 9.57
N LEU A 7 -6.37 -6.39 8.33
CA LEU A 7 -5.77 -5.19 7.74
C LEU A 7 -6.17 -3.93 8.51
N ARG A 8 -7.47 -3.74 8.80
CA ARG A 8 -7.95 -2.61 9.61
C ARG A 8 -7.34 -2.62 11.01
N ALA A 9 -7.27 -3.78 11.65
CA ALA A 9 -6.66 -3.90 12.98
C ALA A 9 -5.17 -3.48 12.96
N ARG A 10 -4.41 -3.91 11.95
CA ARG A 10 -3.01 -3.51 11.76
C ARG A 10 -2.86 -2.02 11.47
N LEU A 11 -3.73 -1.46 10.63
CA LEU A 11 -3.73 -0.02 10.32
C LEU A 11 -4.00 0.83 11.55
N ARG A 12 -5.03 0.48 12.32
CA ARG A 12 -5.37 1.15 13.58
C ARG A 12 -4.23 1.09 14.58
N ALA A 13 -3.61 -0.08 14.75
CA ALA A 13 -2.46 -0.23 15.63
C ALA A 13 -1.28 0.64 15.17
N TRP A 14 -1.01 0.67 13.87
CA TRP A 14 0.08 1.47 13.28
C TRP A 14 -0.17 2.98 13.43
N LEU A 15 -1.41 3.42 13.26
CA LEU A 15 -1.82 4.83 13.41
C LEU A 15 -2.07 5.23 14.87
N SER A 16 -1.93 4.30 15.83
CA SER A 16 -2.28 4.51 17.24
C SER A 16 -3.74 4.94 17.45
N ASP A 17 -4.64 4.56 16.53
CA ASP A 17 -6.10 4.79 16.59
C ASP A 17 -6.82 3.47 16.92
N SER A 18 -6.51 2.89 18.07
CA SER A 18 -7.03 1.58 18.47
C SER A 18 -8.55 1.56 18.68
N THR A 19 -9.16 2.71 18.97
CA THR A 19 -10.60 2.86 19.17
C THR A 19 -11.37 3.19 17.89
N GLY A 20 -10.69 3.51 16.79
CA GLY A 20 -11.33 3.89 15.51
C GLY A 20 -12.13 5.19 15.61
N LEU A 21 -11.78 6.05 16.57
CA LEU A 21 -12.48 7.31 16.81
C LEU A 21 -11.93 8.44 15.92
N ALA A 22 -10.65 8.35 15.54
CA ALA A 22 -10.03 9.36 14.70
C ALA A 22 -10.23 9.07 13.21
N LEU A 23 -10.23 7.79 12.82
CA LEU A 23 -10.29 7.35 11.43
C LEU A 23 -11.44 6.39 11.20
N SER A 24 -12.38 6.79 10.35
CA SER A 24 -13.48 5.94 9.95
C SER A 24 -13.00 4.73 9.14
N ASP A 25 -13.74 3.62 9.26
CA ASP A 25 -13.45 2.39 8.50
C ASP A 25 -13.49 2.61 6.99
N GLY A 26 -14.41 3.44 6.50
CA GLY A 26 -14.47 3.77 5.07
C GLY A 26 -13.22 4.46 4.56
N LEU A 27 -12.60 5.33 5.38
CA LEU A 27 -11.34 5.98 5.02
C LEU A 27 -10.17 4.98 5.01
N LEU A 28 -10.12 4.06 5.97
CA LEU A 28 -9.10 3.02 6.00
C LEU A 28 -9.21 2.05 4.82
N ASP A 29 -10.44 1.70 4.43
CA ASP A 29 -10.72 0.83 3.29
C ASP A 29 -10.31 1.48 1.98
N GLU A 30 -10.68 2.75 1.77
CA GLU A 30 -10.31 3.50 0.57
C GLU A 30 -8.79 3.65 0.46
N ALA A 31 -8.12 3.98 1.57
CA ALA A 31 -6.66 4.05 1.61
C ALA A 31 -6.01 2.69 1.32
N ALA A 32 -6.60 1.59 1.80
CA ALA A 32 -6.16 0.24 1.49
C ALA A 32 -6.36 -0.12 0.01
N LEU A 33 -7.49 0.26 -0.61
CA LEU A 33 -7.74 0.07 -2.03
C LEU A 33 -6.71 0.83 -2.88
N GLN A 34 -6.47 2.09 -2.56
CA GLN A 34 -5.49 2.92 -3.27
C GLN A 34 -4.06 2.38 -3.14
N ALA A 35 -3.67 1.92 -1.95
CA ALA A 35 -2.36 1.31 -1.74
C ALA A 35 -2.23 -0.02 -2.49
N LEU A 36 -3.27 -0.86 -2.49
CA LEU A 36 -3.27 -2.13 -3.23
C LEU A 36 -3.19 -1.89 -4.74
N ASP A 37 -3.93 -0.92 -5.26
CA ASP A 37 -3.87 -0.52 -6.67
C ASP A 37 -2.47 -0.01 -7.06
N ALA A 38 -1.82 0.78 -6.19
CA ALA A 38 -0.46 1.24 -6.43
C ALA A 38 0.56 0.09 -6.46
N ILE A 39 0.42 -0.90 -5.55
CA ILE A 39 1.22 -2.12 -5.55
C ILE A 39 0.98 -2.92 -6.83
N ASN A 40 -0.28 -3.09 -7.24
CA ASN A 40 -0.66 -3.81 -8.45
C ASN A 40 -0.08 -3.17 -9.71
N ARG A 41 -0.12 -1.83 -9.81
CA ARG A 41 0.50 -1.07 -10.90
C ARG A 41 2.02 -1.15 -10.90
N ALA A 42 2.66 -1.14 -9.73
CA ALA A 42 4.12 -1.30 -9.62
C ALA A 42 4.56 -2.73 -9.95
N GLY A 43 3.76 -3.72 -9.57
CA GLY A 43 3.99 -5.14 -9.78
C GLY A 43 3.54 -5.66 -11.15
N ALA A 44 2.77 -4.88 -11.92
CA ALA A 44 2.02 -5.35 -13.08
C ALA A 44 1.22 -6.65 -12.81
N THR A 45 0.64 -6.76 -11.62
CA THR A 45 -0.08 -7.96 -11.14
C THR A 45 -1.42 -7.54 -10.53
N GLY A 46 -2.44 -8.40 -10.61
CA GLY A 46 -3.76 -8.15 -10.00
C GLY A 46 -3.92 -8.84 -8.64
N TYR A 47 -3.25 -8.35 -7.60
CA TYR A 47 -3.44 -8.87 -6.24
C TYR A 47 -4.75 -8.39 -5.63
N SER A 48 -5.27 -9.21 -4.72
CA SER A 48 -6.52 -8.98 -3.99
C SER A 48 -6.35 -9.32 -2.51
N VAL A 49 -7.19 -8.72 -1.66
CA VAL A 49 -7.27 -8.99 -0.22
C VAL A 49 -8.72 -9.29 0.12
N GLN A 50 -8.99 -10.42 0.76
CA GLN A 50 -10.33 -10.88 1.11
C GLN A 50 -11.11 -9.79 1.87
N GLY A 51 -12.30 -9.47 1.36
CA GLY A 51 -13.20 -8.45 1.90
C GLY A 51 -12.92 -7.03 1.41
N LEU A 52 -11.69 -6.71 0.97
CA LEU A 52 -11.36 -5.40 0.41
C LEU A 52 -11.90 -5.31 -1.02
N GLY A 53 -12.77 -4.33 -1.30
CA GLY A 53 -13.42 -4.20 -2.61
C GLY A 53 -14.24 -5.43 -3.00
N GLU A 54 -14.85 -6.10 -2.02
CA GLU A 54 -15.66 -7.33 -2.21
C GLU A 54 -14.87 -8.55 -2.74
N ALA A 55 -13.53 -8.51 -2.71
CA ALA A 55 -12.73 -9.64 -3.16
C ALA A 55 -12.98 -10.90 -2.28
N PRO A 56 -13.20 -12.07 -2.89
CA PRO A 56 -13.57 -13.28 -2.13
C PRO A 56 -12.38 -13.98 -1.47
N ILE A 57 -11.16 -13.75 -1.95
CA ILE A 57 -9.93 -14.41 -1.49
C ILE A 57 -8.77 -13.42 -1.47
N THR A 58 -7.77 -13.68 -0.62
CA THR A 58 -6.51 -12.94 -0.62
C THR A 58 -5.52 -13.63 -1.56
N THR A 59 -5.06 -12.91 -2.58
CA THR A 59 -3.98 -13.36 -3.48
C THR A 59 -2.68 -12.59 -3.26
N LEU A 60 -2.69 -11.55 -2.42
CA LEU A 60 -1.49 -10.78 -2.07
C LEU A 60 -0.45 -11.67 -1.35
N PRO A 61 0.79 -11.74 -1.84
CA PRO A 61 1.87 -12.47 -1.17
C PRO A 61 2.19 -11.89 0.21
N ALA A 62 2.52 -12.76 1.16
CA ALA A 62 2.90 -12.37 2.53
C ALA A 62 4.02 -11.30 2.57
N ALA A 63 4.98 -11.38 1.64
CA ALA A 63 6.09 -10.43 1.53
C ALA A 63 5.64 -8.99 1.21
N LEU A 64 4.45 -8.80 0.64
CA LEU A 64 3.89 -7.49 0.29
C LEU A 64 2.87 -6.98 1.31
N GLU A 65 2.46 -7.80 2.29
CA GLU A 65 1.47 -7.38 3.29
C GLU A 65 1.92 -6.15 4.08
N ILE A 66 3.19 -6.09 4.49
CA ILE A 66 3.70 -4.95 5.25
C ILE A 66 3.78 -3.67 4.40
N LEU A 67 4.05 -3.83 3.10
CA LEU A 67 4.06 -2.72 2.16
C LEU A 67 2.65 -2.14 2.00
N LEU A 68 1.64 -3.00 1.92
CA LEU A 68 0.23 -2.59 1.88
C LEU A 68 -0.16 -1.83 3.14
N VAL A 69 0.18 -2.35 4.33
CA VAL A 69 -0.15 -1.69 5.62
C VAL A 69 0.49 -0.30 5.69
N HIS A 70 1.76 -0.16 5.34
CA HIS A 70 2.43 1.14 5.38
C HIS A 70 1.89 2.13 4.34
N GLY A 71 1.63 1.67 3.11
CA GLY A 71 1.05 2.53 2.05
C GLY A 71 -0.35 3.02 2.41
N ALA A 72 -1.21 2.11 2.86
CA ALA A 72 -2.57 2.45 3.28
C ALA A 72 -2.57 3.36 4.52
N GLY A 73 -1.68 3.11 5.49
CA GLY A 73 -1.53 3.98 6.65
C GLY A 73 -1.08 5.39 6.28
N ALA A 74 -0.13 5.53 5.36
CA ALA A 74 0.34 6.84 4.89
C ALA A 74 -0.78 7.61 4.18
N LEU A 75 -1.53 6.96 3.29
CA LEU A 75 -2.67 7.57 2.59
C LEU A 75 -3.80 7.96 3.55
N ALA A 76 -4.09 7.12 4.53
CA ALA A 76 -5.08 7.43 5.57
C ALA A 76 -4.66 8.66 6.40
N ALA A 77 -3.38 8.75 6.78
CA ALA A 77 -2.85 9.89 7.52
C ALA A 77 -2.90 11.20 6.70
N GLU A 78 -2.58 11.15 5.40
CA GLU A 78 -2.73 12.31 4.52
C GLU A 78 -4.20 12.74 4.37
N GLY A 79 -5.11 11.79 4.15
CA GLY A 79 -6.55 12.07 4.05
C GLY A 79 -7.11 12.69 5.32
N ALA A 80 -6.71 12.18 6.49
CA ALA A 80 -7.10 12.72 7.79
C ALA A 80 -6.58 14.14 8.02
N ALA A 81 -5.34 14.41 7.61
CA ALA A 81 -4.76 15.75 7.71
C ALA A 81 -5.50 16.77 6.84
N VAL A 82 -5.83 16.41 5.59
CA VAL A 82 -6.64 17.27 4.69
C VAL A 82 -8.02 17.52 5.28
N ALA A 83 -8.62 16.53 5.92
CA ALA A 83 -9.90 16.70 6.62
C ALA A 83 -9.78 17.66 7.82
N ALA A 84 -8.70 17.54 8.61
CA ALA A 84 -8.44 18.41 9.76
C ALA A 84 -8.17 19.87 9.35
N GLU A 85 -7.44 20.12 8.27
CA GLU A 85 -7.20 21.47 7.74
C GLU A 85 -8.51 22.17 7.33
N ARG A 86 -9.46 21.43 6.75
CA ARG A 86 -10.78 21.96 6.35
C ARG A 86 -11.65 22.35 7.54
N LEU A 87 -11.42 21.78 8.71
CA LEU A 87 -12.22 22.00 9.91
C LEU A 87 -11.72 23.16 10.79
N LEU A 88 -10.62 23.84 10.42
CA LEU A 88 -10.08 25.00 11.16
C LEU A 88 -9.96 24.73 12.67
N GLU A 89 -9.15 23.74 13.05
CA GLU A 89 -8.76 23.62 14.46
C GLU A 89 -7.77 24.74 14.86
N PRO A 90 -7.96 25.40 16.01
CA PRO A 90 -7.16 26.57 16.44
C PRO A 90 -5.67 26.27 16.72
N ASP A 91 -5.26 25.00 16.77
CA ASP A 91 -3.95 24.52 17.22
C ASP A 91 -3.04 23.99 16.08
N GLY A 92 -3.21 24.48 14.84
CA GLY A 92 -2.69 23.96 13.55
C GLY A 92 -1.22 23.47 13.45
N GLN A 93 -0.41 23.69 14.48
CA GLN A 93 0.89 23.07 14.69
C GLN A 93 0.84 21.54 14.83
N ARG A 94 -0.21 20.96 15.46
CA ARG A 94 -0.36 19.48 15.58
C ARG A 94 -0.70 18.82 14.24
N THR A 95 -1.57 19.45 13.45
CA THR A 95 -1.91 19.01 12.09
C THR A 95 -0.68 19.01 11.19
N THR A 96 0.18 20.05 11.29
CA THR A 96 1.40 20.16 10.50
C THR A 96 2.39 19.00 10.75
N VAL A 97 2.53 18.54 12.00
CA VAL A 97 3.42 17.40 12.33
C VAL A 97 2.88 16.09 11.74
N LEU A 98 1.57 15.87 11.80
CA LEU A 98 0.93 14.69 11.22
C LEU A 98 1.02 14.69 9.69
N VAL A 99 0.80 15.84 9.04
CA VAL A 99 1.01 16.01 7.59
C VAL A 99 2.45 15.67 7.21
N ALA A 100 3.43 16.23 7.92
CA ALA A 100 4.84 16.01 7.63
C ALA A 100 5.24 14.54 7.81
N TRP A 101 4.73 13.89 8.86
CA TRP A 101 4.93 12.46 9.08
C TRP A 101 4.27 11.61 7.99
N GLY A 102 3.01 11.90 7.64
CA GLY A 102 2.27 11.20 6.57
C GLY A 102 3.00 11.26 5.24
N ARG A 103 3.46 12.45 4.84
CA ARG A 103 4.28 12.66 3.63
C ARG A 103 5.60 11.90 3.67
N ALA A 104 6.25 11.83 4.83
CA ALA A 104 7.48 11.05 4.97
C ALA A 104 7.24 9.55 4.80
N GLN A 105 6.13 9.02 5.33
CA GLN A 105 5.75 7.61 5.12
C GLN A 105 5.34 7.35 3.67
N TYR A 106 4.60 8.28 3.05
CA TYR A 106 4.27 8.18 1.64
C TYR A 106 5.52 8.17 0.76
N GLY A 107 6.51 9.02 1.05
CA GLY A 107 7.81 9.00 0.37
C GLY A 107 8.52 7.65 0.47
N ARG A 108 8.51 7.01 1.64
CA ARG A 108 9.05 5.66 1.83
C ARG A 108 8.28 4.60 1.04
N PHE A 109 6.95 4.72 1.01
CA PHE A 109 6.10 3.84 0.20
C PHE A 109 6.44 3.96 -1.29
N GLN A 110 6.62 5.18 -1.81
CA GLN A 110 6.99 5.41 -3.21
C GLN A 110 8.36 4.82 -3.56
N ILE A 111 9.34 4.90 -2.66
CA ILE A 111 10.65 4.24 -2.84
C ILE A 111 10.48 2.73 -2.93
N ALA A 112 9.73 2.12 -2.01
CA ALA A 112 9.49 0.68 -2.01
C ALA A 112 8.73 0.20 -3.25
N LEU A 113 7.79 0.99 -3.78
CA LEU A 113 7.13 0.72 -5.06
C LEU A 113 8.11 0.79 -6.24
N ALA A 114 9.04 1.74 -6.24
CA ALA A 114 10.09 1.82 -7.27
C ALA A 114 11.00 0.59 -7.23
N GLU A 115 11.39 0.13 -6.03
CA GLU A 115 12.17 -1.10 -5.86
C GLU A 115 11.39 -2.35 -6.29
N LEU A 116 10.09 -2.43 -6.00
CA LEU A 116 9.22 -3.50 -6.49
C LEU A 116 9.20 -3.51 -8.02
N ARG A 117 8.98 -2.35 -8.64
CA ARG A 117 8.96 -2.22 -10.11
C ARG A 117 10.30 -2.62 -10.72
N ALA A 118 11.42 -2.20 -10.15
CA ALA A 118 12.76 -2.56 -10.62
C ALA A 118 12.99 -4.07 -10.57
N ARG A 119 12.58 -4.74 -9.49
CA ARG A 119 12.65 -6.20 -9.37
C ARG A 119 11.81 -6.91 -10.44
N GLN A 120 10.61 -6.42 -10.72
CA GLN A 120 9.76 -6.99 -11.78
C GLN A 120 10.39 -6.86 -13.17
N MET A 121 11.00 -5.71 -13.47
CA MET A 121 11.74 -5.53 -14.72
C MET A 121 12.92 -6.50 -14.83
N GLN A 122 13.64 -6.73 -13.74
CA GLN A 122 14.77 -7.67 -13.69
C GLN A 122 14.32 -9.13 -13.86
N SER A 123 13.16 -9.52 -13.32
CA SER A 123 12.61 -10.87 -13.49
C SER A 123 11.92 -11.10 -14.83
N GLY A 124 11.45 -10.04 -15.49
CA GLY A 124 10.80 -10.09 -16.81
C GLY A 124 11.77 -10.07 -18.00
N LEU A 125 13.07 -9.87 -17.76
CA LEU A 125 14.12 -10.02 -18.76
C LEU A 125 14.45 -11.51 -18.93
N GLU A 126 13.60 -12.22 -19.67
CA GLU A 126 14.04 -13.46 -20.31
C GLU A 126 15.09 -13.05 -21.36
N PRO A 127 16.37 -13.47 -21.24
CA PRO A 127 17.39 -13.02 -22.16
C PRO A 127 17.05 -13.52 -23.57
N PRO A 128 16.97 -12.64 -24.59
CA PRO A 128 16.54 -13.01 -25.96
C PRO A 128 17.46 -14.02 -26.66
N TYR A 129 18.59 -14.37 -26.06
CA TYR A 129 19.53 -15.38 -26.55
C TYR A 129 19.40 -16.75 -25.90
N ALA A 130 18.55 -16.95 -24.89
CA ALA A 130 18.33 -18.28 -24.29
C ALA A 130 17.69 -19.28 -25.28
N ALA A 131 17.01 -18.78 -26.33
CA ALA A 131 16.37 -19.58 -27.37
C ALA A 131 17.32 -20.06 -28.50
N TRP A 132 18.61 -19.69 -28.49
CA TRP A 132 19.55 -20.01 -29.59
C TRP A 132 20.54 -21.14 -29.23
N GLY A 133 20.35 -21.84 -28.11
CA GLY A 133 21.30 -22.83 -27.58
C GLY A 133 21.00 -24.30 -27.87
N GLU A 134 19.86 -24.64 -28.46
CA GLU A 134 19.52 -26.02 -28.84
C GLU A 134 19.25 -26.12 -30.34
N ALA A 135 20.32 -26.05 -31.13
CA ALA A 135 20.32 -26.70 -32.44
C ALA A 135 20.82 -28.14 -32.23
N PRO A 136 19.94 -29.16 -32.22
CA PRO A 136 20.38 -30.55 -32.28
C PRO A 136 21.00 -30.87 -33.66
N ASP A 137 22.21 -31.41 -33.60
CA ASP A 137 23.00 -32.18 -34.59
C ASP A 137 22.81 -31.94 -36.11
N VAL A 138 23.94 -31.60 -36.75
CA VAL A 138 24.45 -32.26 -37.97
C VAL A 138 25.97 -32.37 -37.92
#